data_AF-A0AAI8GB95-F1
#
_entry.id   AF-A0AAI8GB95-F1
#
_cell.length_a   1.000
_cell.length_b   1.000
_cell.length_c   1.000
_cell.angle_alpha   90.00
_cell.angle_beta   90.00
_cell.angle_gamma   90.00
#
_symmetry.space_group_name_H-M   'P 1'
#
loop_
_entity.id
_entity.type
_entity.pdbx_description
1 polymer ?
#
loop_
_entity_poly.entity_id
_entity_poly.type
_entity_poly.pdbx_seq_one_letter_code
_entity_poly.pdbx_strand_id
1 'polypeptide(L)'
;MIQKNLNSYPLEYQVQILREILMLEYPFELQDLIDYESNLDFNIISKNHQIHWSIEILKHFKDKWDWVAIQSNPFVYSYCNIGLFLSEYVKQKPFKCKCDLKLEFCSKDQLCIPNYDYILLRPTNINPLHEKFTNWVKHLIEERFFNSISLGHFLLYDNIIEDINDYVEDKAPARNNDVIDSDFNEDEVPF
;
A
#
# COMPACT_ATOMS: atom_id res chain seq x y z
N MET A 1 -25.10 -5.69 8.39
CA MET A 1 -24.63 -7.05 8.72
C MET A 1 -23.89 -6.93 10.04
N ILE A 2 -24.20 -7.72 11.06
CA ILE A 2 -23.51 -7.60 12.36
C ILE A 2 -22.08 -8.11 12.16
N GLN A 3 -21.09 -7.24 12.39
CA GLN A 3 -19.69 -7.60 12.32
C GLN A 3 -19.38 -8.59 13.44
N LYS A 4 -19.06 -9.83 13.09
CA LYS A 4 -18.64 -10.84 14.08
C LYS A 4 -17.15 -10.63 14.39
N ASN A 5 -16.78 -10.70 15.66
CA ASN A 5 -15.39 -10.75 16.09
C ASN A 5 -14.65 -11.90 15.37
N LEU A 6 -13.42 -11.65 14.92
CA LEU A 6 -12.63 -12.61 14.13
C LEU A 6 -12.38 -13.91 14.91
N ASN A 7 -12.27 -13.85 16.25
CA ASN A 7 -12.07 -15.01 17.12
C ASN A 7 -13.22 -16.03 17.03
N SER A 8 -14.37 -15.66 16.45
CA SER A 8 -15.51 -16.57 16.25
C SER A 8 -15.40 -17.49 15.03
N TYR A 9 -14.40 -17.27 14.16
CA TYR A 9 -14.16 -18.07 12.96
C TYR A 9 -13.12 -19.17 13.21
N PRO A 10 -13.04 -20.22 12.37
CA PRO A 10 -11.97 -21.22 12.46
C PRO A 10 -10.58 -20.59 12.35
N LEU A 11 -9.58 -21.13 13.07
CA LEU A 11 -8.22 -20.58 13.12
C LEU A 11 -7.62 -20.33 11.74
N GLU A 12 -7.77 -21.26 10.80
CA GLU A 12 -7.29 -21.15 9.42
C GLU A 12 -7.80 -19.87 8.74
N TYR A 13 -9.08 -19.56 8.92
CA TYR A 13 -9.68 -18.35 8.37
C TYR A 13 -9.16 -17.09 9.07
N GLN A 14 -8.96 -17.13 10.40
CA GLN A 14 -8.39 -16.00 11.13
C GLN A 14 -6.97 -15.67 10.64
N VAL A 15 -6.14 -16.71 10.51
CA VAL A 15 -4.76 -16.62 10.01
C VAL A 15 -4.76 -16.07 8.58
N GLN A 16 -5.65 -16.56 7.72
CA GLN A 16 -5.80 -16.04 6.36
C GLN A 16 -6.11 -14.54 6.38
N ILE A 17 -7.09 -14.09 7.17
CA ILE A 17 -7.46 -12.67 7.26
C ILE A 17 -6.30 -11.82 7.78
N LEU A 18 -5.57 -12.26 8.81
CA LEU A 18 -4.40 -11.52 9.29
C LEU A 18 -3.32 -11.42 8.21
N ARG A 19 -3.00 -12.52 7.51
CA ARG A 19 -1.99 -12.51 6.44
C ARG A 19 -2.40 -11.59 5.29
N GLU A 20 -3.66 -11.60 4.88
CA GLU A 20 -4.18 -10.68 3.86
C GLU A 20 -4.01 -9.22 4.29
N ILE A 21 -4.34 -8.89 5.54
CA ILE A 21 -4.16 -7.53 6.06
C ILE A 21 -2.67 -7.16 6.07
N LEU A 22 -1.79 -8.02 6.59
CA LEU A 22 -0.35 -7.77 6.58
C LEU A 22 0.16 -7.55 5.15
N MET A 23 -0.24 -8.36 4.18
CA MET A 23 0.16 -8.20 2.78
C MET A 23 -0.29 -6.87 2.15
N LEU A 24 -1.40 -6.28 2.61
CA LEU A 24 -1.92 -5.00 2.12
C LEU A 24 -1.40 -3.78 2.87
N GLU A 25 -1.01 -3.95 4.13
CA GLU A 25 -0.82 -2.86 5.10
C GLU A 25 0.58 -2.80 5.70
N TYR A 26 1.33 -3.91 5.72
CA TYR A 26 2.69 -3.91 6.26
C TYR A 26 3.65 -3.24 5.25
N PRO A 27 4.54 -2.33 5.70
CA PRO A 27 5.50 -1.66 4.82
C PRO A 27 6.70 -2.58 4.53
N PHE A 28 6.49 -3.64 3.74
CA PHE A 28 7.55 -4.60 3.41
C PHE A 28 8.77 -3.89 2.82
N GLU A 29 9.95 -4.22 3.37
CA GLU A 29 11.23 -3.88 2.77
C GLU A 29 11.65 -4.94 1.75
N LEU A 30 12.64 -4.63 0.92
CA LEU A 30 13.16 -5.57 -0.08
C LEU A 30 13.59 -6.90 0.58
N GLN A 31 14.24 -6.85 1.74
CA GLN A 31 14.69 -8.05 2.43
C GLN A 31 13.51 -8.90 2.93
N ASP A 32 12.43 -8.28 3.43
CA ASP A 32 11.23 -9.02 3.84
C ASP A 32 10.61 -9.77 2.64
N LEU A 33 10.55 -9.11 1.48
CA LEU A 33 10.01 -9.71 0.25
C LEU A 33 10.86 -10.90 -0.23
N ILE A 34 12.19 -10.83 -0.04
CA ILE A 34 13.13 -11.91 -0.37
C ILE A 34 12.96 -13.06 0.63
N ASP A 35 12.98 -12.77 1.93
CA ASP A 35 12.98 -13.78 2.98
C ASP A 35 11.68 -14.60 3.00
N TYR A 36 10.55 -13.94 2.72
CA TYR A 36 9.23 -14.55 2.76
C TYR A 36 8.63 -14.83 1.39
N GLU A 37 9.41 -14.74 0.31
CA GLU A 37 8.94 -14.80 -1.08
C GLU A 37 7.96 -15.96 -1.37
N SER A 38 8.21 -17.15 -0.81
CA SER A 38 7.35 -18.34 -0.98
C SER A 38 6.01 -18.28 -0.25
N ASN A 39 5.88 -17.37 0.70
CA ASN A 39 4.75 -17.22 1.62
C ASN A 39 3.88 -16.01 1.29
N LEU A 40 4.25 -15.25 0.25
CA LEU A 40 3.58 -14.03 -0.15
C LEU A 40 2.73 -14.26 -1.41
N ASP A 41 1.50 -13.77 -1.37
CA ASP A 41 0.67 -13.65 -2.57
C ASP A 41 0.95 -12.32 -3.26
N PHE A 42 1.71 -12.37 -4.35
CA PHE A 42 2.09 -11.20 -5.12
C PHE A 42 0.90 -10.49 -5.78
N ASN A 43 -0.24 -11.17 -6.00
CA ASN A 43 -1.46 -10.51 -6.49
C ASN A 43 -2.07 -9.59 -5.42
N ILE A 44 -1.88 -9.92 -4.15
CA ILE A 44 -2.34 -9.11 -3.02
C ILE A 44 -1.32 -8.00 -2.73
N ILE A 45 -0.04 -8.34 -2.64
CA ILE A 45 1.03 -7.37 -2.34
C ILE A 45 1.16 -6.30 -3.42
N SER A 46 0.88 -6.58 -4.69
CA SER A 46 0.85 -5.56 -5.74
C SER A 46 -0.14 -4.41 -5.45
N LYS A 47 -1.08 -4.59 -4.53
CA LYS A 47 -2.04 -3.57 -4.07
C LYS A 47 -1.62 -2.89 -2.77
N ASN A 48 -0.42 -3.15 -2.28
CA ASN A 48 0.10 -2.57 -1.05
C ASN A 48 0.62 -1.15 -1.31
N HIS A 49 0.09 -0.19 -0.56
CA HIS A 49 0.44 1.23 -0.65
C HIS A 49 1.48 1.68 0.41
N GLN A 50 1.85 0.79 1.33
CA GLN A 50 2.80 1.03 2.42
C GLN A 50 4.23 0.58 2.08
N ILE A 51 4.39 -0.27 1.05
CA ILE A 51 5.71 -0.58 0.51
C ILE A 51 6.33 0.69 -0.06
N HIS A 52 7.58 0.94 0.34
CA HIS A 52 8.41 1.98 -0.25
C HIS A 52 8.92 1.48 -1.61
N TRP A 53 8.04 1.50 -2.60
CA TRP A 53 8.32 0.97 -3.94
C TRP A 53 9.55 1.63 -4.56
N SER A 54 10.41 0.79 -5.13
CA SER A 54 11.61 1.21 -5.84
C SER A 54 11.75 0.42 -7.13
N ILE A 55 12.53 0.94 -8.08
CA ILE A 55 12.86 0.20 -9.30
C ILE A 55 13.55 -1.12 -9.00
N GLU A 56 14.32 -1.20 -7.91
CA GLU A 56 14.97 -2.44 -7.47
C GLU A 56 13.93 -3.49 -7.07
N ILE A 57 12.98 -3.16 -6.19
CA ILE A 57 11.89 -4.07 -5.78
C ILE A 57 11.08 -4.52 -7.01
N LEU A 58 10.72 -3.58 -7.88
CA LEU A 58 9.92 -3.86 -9.07
C LEU A 58 10.65 -4.80 -10.05
N LYS A 59 11.96 -4.58 -10.27
CA LYS A 59 12.76 -5.42 -11.17
C LYS A 59 13.06 -6.79 -10.59
N HIS A 60 13.31 -6.89 -9.28
CA HIS A 60 13.65 -8.16 -8.64
C HIS A 60 12.52 -9.19 -8.80
N PHE A 61 11.28 -8.78 -8.58
CA PHE A 61 10.09 -9.65 -8.62
C PHE A 61 9.22 -9.40 -9.86
N LYS A 62 9.80 -8.91 -10.95
CA LYS A 62 9.08 -8.46 -12.16
C LYS A 62 8.09 -9.48 -12.74
N ASP A 63 8.41 -10.77 -12.63
CA ASP A 63 7.60 -11.86 -13.19
C ASP A 63 6.48 -12.32 -12.25
N LYS A 64 6.41 -11.75 -11.04
CA LYS A 64 5.45 -12.11 -9.98
C LYS A 64 4.37 -11.06 -9.77
N TRP A 65 4.70 -9.79 -10.00
CA TRP A 65 3.76 -8.70 -9.76
C TRP A 65 2.52 -8.76 -10.65
N ASP A 66 1.38 -8.43 -10.06
CA ASP A 66 0.23 -7.98 -10.83
C ASP A 66 0.50 -6.54 -11.31
N TRP A 67 1.01 -6.44 -12.54
CA TRP A 67 1.30 -5.15 -13.18
C TRP A 67 0.05 -4.29 -13.39
N VAL A 68 -1.15 -4.89 -13.44
CA VAL A 68 -2.40 -4.13 -13.53
C VAL A 68 -2.67 -3.39 -12.23
N ALA A 69 -2.44 -4.03 -11.08
CA ALA A 69 -2.51 -3.39 -9.78
C ALA A 69 -1.39 -2.34 -9.60
N ILE A 70 -0.14 -2.68 -9.92
CA ILE A 70 1.02 -1.77 -9.79
C ILE A 70 0.83 -0.48 -10.59
N GLN A 71 0.43 -0.58 -11.86
CA GLN A 71 0.24 0.61 -12.72
C GLN A 71 -0.96 1.47 -12.28
N SER A 72 -1.90 0.89 -11.54
CA SER A 72 -3.05 1.62 -10.98
C SER A 72 -2.69 2.37 -9.69
N ASN A 73 -1.56 2.06 -9.07
CA ASN A 73 -1.04 2.78 -7.91
C ASN A 73 -0.34 4.08 -8.40
N PRO A 74 -0.93 5.26 -8.16
CA PRO A 74 -0.38 6.49 -8.72
C PRO A 74 0.98 6.87 -8.11
N PHE A 75 1.24 6.48 -6.85
CA PHE A 75 2.55 6.66 -6.23
C PHE A 75 3.61 5.89 -6.99
N VAL A 76 3.39 4.60 -7.26
CA VAL A 76 4.37 3.77 -7.99
C VAL A 76 4.57 4.29 -9.40
N TYR A 77 3.47 4.60 -10.09
CA TYR A 77 3.55 5.11 -11.46
C TYR A 77 4.39 6.40 -11.56
N SER A 78 4.12 7.38 -10.71
CA SER A 78 4.80 8.68 -10.75
C SER A 78 6.18 8.67 -10.11
N TYR A 79 6.31 8.09 -8.91
CA TYR A 79 7.56 8.10 -8.14
C TYR A 79 8.61 7.18 -8.75
N CYS A 80 8.22 5.97 -9.16
CA CYS A 80 9.13 5.04 -9.82
C CYS A 80 9.22 5.28 -11.34
N ASN A 81 8.42 6.18 -11.92
CA ASN A 81 8.35 6.43 -13.37
C ASN A 81 8.36 5.13 -14.19
N ILE A 82 7.45 4.21 -13.86
CA ILE A 82 7.42 2.85 -14.44
C ILE A 82 7.22 2.87 -15.97
N GLY A 83 6.55 3.89 -16.51
CA GLY A 83 6.44 4.09 -17.96
C GLY A 83 7.78 4.38 -18.65
N LEU A 84 8.78 4.88 -17.91
CA LEU A 84 10.14 5.08 -18.40
C LEU A 84 11.03 3.84 -18.19
N PHE A 85 11.06 3.31 -16.97
CA PHE A 85 12.04 2.29 -16.59
C PHE A 85 11.56 0.84 -16.76
N LEU A 86 10.26 0.63 -16.95
CA LEU A 86 9.59 -0.68 -17.00
C LEU A 86 8.54 -0.72 -18.13
N SER A 87 8.80 0.00 -19.23
CA SER A 87 7.89 0.18 -20.37
C SER A 87 7.48 -1.13 -21.06
N GLU A 88 8.23 -2.21 -20.86
CA GLU A 88 7.91 -3.54 -21.37
C GLU A 88 6.81 -4.25 -20.57
N TYR A 89 6.57 -3.83 -19.33
CA TYR A 89 5.55 -4.42 -18.44
C TYR A 89 4.28 -3.58 -18.34
N VAL A 90 4.33 -2.30 -18.73
CA VAL A 90 3.25 -1.34 -18.52
C VAL A 90 2.91 -0.60 -19.82
N LYS A 91 1.65 -0.19 -19.99
CA LYS A 91 1.20 0.52 -21.21
C LYS A 91 1.30 2.04 -21.08
N GLN A 92 1.53 2.52 -19.86
CA GLN A 92 1.55 3.93 -19.53
C GLN A 92 2.78 4.60 -20.14
N LYS A 93 2.61 5.84 -20.57
CA LYS A 93 3.72 6.65 -21.06
C LYS A 93 4.64 7.03 -19.89
N PRO A 94 5.92 7.33 -20.14
CA PRO A 94 6.77 7.98 -19.16
C PRO A 94 6.08 9.22 -18.58
N PHE A 95 6.07 9.34 -17.25
CA PHE A 95 5.56 10.52 -16.60
C PHE A 95 6.59 11.65 -16.77
N LYS A 96 6.13 12.81 -17.28
CA LYS A 96 7.02 13.95 -17.58
C LYS A 96 7.21 14.79 -16.33
N CYS A 97 8.43 14.88 -15.82
CA CYS A 97 8.73 15.74 -14.67
C CYS A 97 8.82 17.21 -15.07
N LYS A 98 8.17 18.08 -14.28
CA LYS A 98 8.42 19.52 -14.29
C LYS A 98 9.52 19.82 -13.27
N CYS A 99 10.78 19.78 -13.68
CA CYS A 99 11.91 20.10 -12.82
C CYS A 99 12.20 21.60 -12.84
N ASP A 100 11.33 22.40 -12.23
CA ASP A 100 11.51 23.86 -12.19
C ASP A 100 12.63 24.27 -11.18
N LEU A 101 12.99 23.41 -10.22
CA LEU A 101 13.80 23.78 -9.06
C LEU A 101 15.31 23.49 -9.16
N LYS A 102 15.84 22.94 -10.27
CA LYS A 102 17.27 22.59 -10.43
C LYS A 102 17.90 21.93 -9.17
N LEU A 103 17.15 21.08 -8.47
CA LEU A 103 17.66 20.38 -7.28
C LEU A 103 18.59 19.24 -7.71
N GLU A 104 19.61 18.92 -6.89
CA GLU A 104 20.63 17.90 -7.19
C GLU A 104 20.06 16.49 -7.46
N PHE A 105 18.82 16.23 -7.04
CA PHE A 105 18.11 14.97 -7.27
C PHE A 105 17.47 14.90 -8.66
N CYS A 106 17.41 16.02 -9.40
CA CYS A 106 16.92 16.06 -10.78
C CYS A 106 17.82 15.35 -11.82
N SER A 107 18.90 14.74 -11.34
CA SER A 107 19.85 14.00 -12.15
C SER A 107 20.23 12.64 -11.56
N LYS A 108 19.53 12.14 -10.54
CA LYS A 108 19.81 10.83 -9.94
C LYS A 108 18.54 10.03 -9.66
N ASP A 109 18.24 9.13 -10.59
CA ASP A 109 17.46 7.88 -10.47
C ASP A 109 16.04 7.89 -9.88
N GLN A 110 15.54 8.98 -9.30
CA GLN A 110 14.16 9.08 -8.78
C GLN A 110 13.65 10.52 -8.92
N LEU A 111 12.73 10.73 -9.88
CA LEU A 111 12.21 12.07 -10.16
C LEU A 111 10.74 12.09 -10.50
N CYS A 112 10.10 13.11 -9.90
CA CYS A 112 8.74 13.63 -10.04
C CYS A 112 7.99 13.48 -8.71
N ILE A 113 7.78 14.57 -7.97
CA ILE A 113 6.76 14.60 -6.91
C ILE A 113 5.48 15.07 -7.59
N PRO A 114 4.50 14.19 -7.88
CA PRO A 114 3.15 14.65 -8.16
C PRO A 114 2.60 15.37 -6.91
N ASN A 115 1.73 16.38 -7.09
CA ASN A 115 0.80 16.81 -6.03
C ASN A 115 -0.12 15.62 -5.70
N TYR A 116 0.40 14.69 -4.90
CA TYR A 116 -0.20 13.42 -4.57
C TYR A 116 -0.41 13.39 -3.07
N ASP A 117 -1.65 13.61 -2.67
CA ASP A 117 -2.06 13.34 -1.29
C ASP A 117 -2.23 11.82 -1.14
N TYR A 118 -1.17 11.18 -0.66
CA TYR A 118 -1.10 9.73 -0.49
C TYR A 118 -2.17 9.19 0.47
N ILE A 119 -2.65 10.02 1.39
CA ILE A 119 -3.69 9.64 2.36
C ILE A 119 -5.05 9.62 1.66
N LEU A 120 -5.34 10.63 0.83
CA LEU A 120 -6.64 10.77 0.17
C LEU A 120 -6.87 9.76 -0.98
N LEU A 121 -5.80 9.33 -1.64
CA LEU A 121 -5.88 8.47 -2.83
C LEU A 121 -5.67 6.98 -2.53
N ARG A 122 -5.51 6.62 -1.25
CA ARG A 122 -5.37 5.22 -0.83
C ARG A 122 -6.70 4.49 -0.97
N PRO A 123 -6.80 3.43 -1.81
CA PRO A 123 -7.98 2.59 -1.81
C PRO A 123 -8.10 1.86 -0.47
N THR A 124 -9.28 1.88 0.13
CA THR A 124 -9.61 1.07 1.29
C THR A 124 -9.85 -0.36 0.84
N ASN A 125 -8.77 -1.13 0.66
CA ASN A 125 -8.82 -2.58 0.41
C ASN A 125 -9.21 -3.37 1.69
N ILE A 126 -10.07 -2.80 2.51
CA ILE A 126 -10.50 -3.36 3.79
C ILE A 126 -11.60 -4.36 3.50
N ASN A 127 -11.44 -5.59 4.01
CA ASN A 127 -12.55 -6.55 4.01
C ASN A 127 -13.66 -5.98 4.91
N PRO A 128 -14.85 -5.66 4.38
CA PRO A 128 -15.90 -5.00 5.15
C PRO A 128 -16.44 -5.87 6.30
N LEU A 129 -16.20 -7.19 6.27
CA LEU A 129 -16.54 -8.08 7.37
C LEU A 129 -15.60 -7.92 8.58
N HIS A 130 -14.38 -7.43 8.38
CA HIS A 130 -13.32 -7.38 9.39
C HIS A 130 -12.64 -6.00 9.50
N GLU A 131 -13.36 -4.93 9.18
CA GLU A 131 -12.90 -3.55 9.30
C GLU A 131 -12.30 -3.20 10.67
N LYS A 132 -12.97 -3.54 11.78
CA LYS A 132 -12.45 -3.26 13.14
C LYS A 132 -11.12 -3.94 13.41
N PHE A 133 -11.01 -5.22 13.04
CA PHE A 133 -9.80 -6.00 13.17
C PHE A 133 -8.70 -5.48 12.23
N THR A 134 -9.06 -5.06 11.01
CA THR A 134 -8.12 -4.45 10.07
C THR A 134 -7.52 -3.16 10.64
N ASN A 135 -8.35 -2.30 11.22
CA ASN A 135 -7.90 -1.06 11.85
C ASN A 135 -7.03 -1.34 13.09
N TRP A 136 -7.34 -2.40 13.85
CA TRP A 136 -6.47 -2.86 14.94
C TRP A 136 -5.08 -3.25 14.45
N VAL A 137 -5.02 -4.11 13.43
CA VAL A 137 -3.74 -4.56 12.84
C VAL A 137 -2.96 -3.38 12.30
N LYS A 138 -3.61 -2.42 11.63
CA LYS A 138 -2.96 -1.17 11.17
C LYS A 138 -2.31 -0.40 12.31
N HIS A 139 -3.04 -0.20 13.40
CA HIS A 139 -2.48 0.47 14.58
C HIS A 139 -1.27 -0.29 15.15
N LEU A 140 -1.32 -1.62 15.20
CA LEU A 140 -0.18 -2.43 15.64
C LEU A 140 1.02 -2.35 14.67
N ILE A 141 0.80 -2.21 13.37
CA ILE A 141 1.86 -1.95 12.39
C ILE A 141 2.52 -0.59 12.67
N GLU A 142 1.72 0.46 12.91
CA GLU A 142 2.21 1.79 13.26
C GLU A 142 3.04 1.80 14.56
N GLU A 143 2.59 1.05 15.57
CA GLU A 143 3.29 0.84 16.84
C GLU A 143 4.48 -0.13 16.74
N ARG A 144 4.83 -0.60 15.52
CA ARG A 144 5.97 -1.50 15.24
C ARG A 144 5.92 -2.85 15.96
N PHE A 145 4.72 -3.28 16.36
CA PHE A 145 4.49 -4.64 16.87
C PHE A 145 4.88 -5.68 15.81
N PHE A 146 4.44 -5.44 14.57
CA PHE A 146 4.95 -6.13 13.40
C PHE A 146 6.24 -5.44 12.92
N ASN A 147 7.30 -6.21 12.75
CA ASN A 147 8.57 -5.78 12.19
C ASN A 147 9.25 -6.97 11.49
N SER A 148 10.35 -6.75 10.77
CA SER A 148 11.02 -7.79 9.98
C SER A 148 11.40 -9.05 10.77
N ILE A 149 11.64 -8.91 12.09
CA ILE A 149 11.95 -10.03 12.98
C ILE A 149 10.68 -10.78 13.36
N SER A 150 9.62 -10.06 13.76
CA SER A 150 8.37 -10.69 14.22
C SER A 150 7.48 -11.19 13.09
N LEU A 151 7.60 -10.64 11.89
CA LEU A 151 6.75 -10.92 10.73
C LEU A 151 6.73 -12.41 10.35
N GLY A 152 7.89 -13.08 10.44
CA GLY A 152 8.01 -14.51 10.15
C GLY A 152 7.11 -15.39 11.03
N HIS A 153 6.82 -14.96 12.26
CA HIS A 153 5.89 -15.69 13.12
C HIS A 153 4.48 -15.76 12.51
N PHE A 154 4.04 -14.74 11.79
CA PHE A 154 2.68 -14.64 11.25
C PHE A 154 2.59 -15.14 9.80
N LEU A 155 3.67 -15.04 9.03
CA LEU A 155 3.72 -15.51 7.64
C LEU A 155 4.06 -17.00 7.50
N LEU A 156 4.88 -17.54 8.41
CA LEU A 156 5.38 -18.93 8.31
C LEU A 156 4.58 -19.92 9.15
N TYR A 157 3.91 -19.45 10.21
CA TYR A 157 3.19 -20.29 11.14
C TYR A 157 1.75 -19.80 11.31
N ASP A 158 0.88 -20.66 11.83
CA ASP A 158 -0.54 -20.35 12.06
C ASP A 158 -0.73 -19.58 13.36
N ASN A 159 -0.04 -18.44 13.46
CA ASN A 159 -0.15 -17.50 14.56
C ASN A 159 -1.17 -16.41 14.23
N ILE A 160 -1.94 -16.01 15.24
CA ILE A 160 -2.94 -14.96 15.18
C ILE A 160 -2.75 -14.00 16.35
N ILE A 161 -3.09 -12.72 16.15
CA ILE A 161 -3.24 -11.78 17.25
C ILE A 161 -4.68 -11.84 17.75
N GLU A 162 -4.91 -11.73 19.06
CA GLU A 162 -6.26 -11.73 19.59
C GLU A 162 -7.04 -10.51 19.06
N ASP A 163 -8.26 -10.74 18.55
CA ASP A 163 -9.20 -9.67 18.23
C ASP A 163 -9.84 -9.16 19.54
N ILE A 164 -9.15 -8.22 20.20
CA ILE A 164 -9.55 -7.63 21.49
C ILE A 164 -10.51 -6.43 21.26
N ASN A 165 -10.87 -6.11 20.01
CA ASN A 165 -11.46 -4.82 19.68
C ASN A 165 -12.98 -4.73 19.90
N ASP A 166 -13.36 -4.37 21.13
CA ASP A 166 -14.65 -3.75 21.46
C ASP A 166 -14.65 -2.20 21.26
N TYR A 167 -13.62 -1.64 20.63
CA TYR A 167 -13.46 -0.18 20.45
C TYR A 167 -14.72 0.44 19.81
N VAL A 168 -15.25 1.45 20.50
CA VAL A 168 -16.21 2.41 19.97
C VAL A 168 -15.41 3.37 19.10
N GLU A 169 -15.71 3.44 17.81
CA GLU A 169 -15.12 4.44 16.93
C GLU A 169 -15.45 5.84 17.47
N ASP A 170 -14.44 6.54 17.99
CA ASP A 170 -14.49 8.00 17.97
C ASP A 170 -14.49 8.40 16.50
N LYS A 171 -15.66 8.78 16.01
CA LYS A 171 -15.84 9.29 14.65
C LYS A 171 -14.84 10.42 14.45
N ALA A 172 -13.79 10.17 13.68
CA ALA A 172 -12.99 11.24 13.13
C ALA A 172 -13.98 12.22 12.46
N PRO A 173 -13.89 13.53 12.75
CA PRO A 173 -14.83 14.48 12.19
C PRO A 173 -14.81 14.35 10.67
N ALA A 174 -15.98 14.20 10.07
CA ALA A 174 -16.14 14.23 8.64
C ALA A 174 -15.43 15.49 8.11
N ARG A 175 -14.34 15.31 7.35
CA ARG A 175 -13.80 16.42 6.57
C ARG A 175 -14.90 16.76 5.56
N ASN A 176 -15.48 17.94 5.71
CA ASN A 176 -16.47 18.46 4.78
C ASN A 176 -15.91 18.37 3.36
N ASN A 177 -16.65 17.68 2.48
CA ASN A 177 -16.43 17.66 1.04
C ASN A 177 -16.90 18.98 0.42
N ASP A 178 -16.34 20.10 0.88
CA ASP A 178 -16.66 21.40 0.32
C ASP A 178 -15.69 21.69 -0.83
N VAL A 179 -16.29 21.70 -2.03
CA VAL A 179 -15.81 22.28 -3.30
C VAL A 179 -14.81 21.43 -4.10
N ILE A 180 -15.34 20.51 -4.91
CA ILE A 180 -14.70 20.20 -6.20
C ILE A 180 -15.07 21.36 -7.12
N ASP A 181 -14.16 22.32 -7.27
CA ASP A 181 -14.30 23.37 -8.28
C ASP A 181 -14.09 22.72 -9.65
N SER A 182 -15.11 22.77 -10.49
CA SER A 182 -15.18 22.04 -11.77
C SER A 182 -14.50 22.77 -12.94
N ASP A 183 -13.63 23.74 -12.66
CA ASP A 183 -12.86 24.49 -13.66
C ASP A 183 -11.34 24.30 -13.47
N PHE A 184 -10.86 23.06 -13.59
CA PHE A 184 -9.42 22.78 -13.61
C PHE A 184 -8.87 22.92 -15.03
N ASN A 185 -8.16 24.01 -15.29
CA ASN A 185 -7.37 24.19 -16.50
C ASN A 185 -5.93 23.70 -16.25
N GLU A 186 -5.56 22.55 -16.83
CA GLU A 186 -4.31 21.82 -16.53
C GLU A 186 -3.01 22.61 -16.84
N ASP A 187 -3.09 23.71 -17.58
CA ASP A 187 -1.94 24.52 -18.00
C ASP A 187 -1.73 25.80 -17.17
N GLU A 188 -2.61 26.11 -16.24
CA GLU A 188 -2.53 27.33 -15.42
C GLU A 188 -2.87 27.00 -13.97
N VAL A 189 -1.86 26.94 -13.10
CA VAL A 189 -1.83 27.67 -11.83
C VAL A 189 -0.49 27.42 -11.11
N PRO A 190 0.05 28.44 -10.41
CA PRO A 190 1.44 28.55 -10.02
C PRO A 190 1.70 28.10 -8.57
N PHE A 191 3.00 27.93 -8.30
CA PHE A 191 3.69 27.68 -7.02
C PHE A 191 3.96 26.21 -6.69
#